data_AF-A0A919IKW4-F1
#
_entry.id   AF-A0A919IKW4-F1
#
_cell.length_a   1.000
_cell.length_b   1.000
_cell.length_c   1.000
_cell.angle_alpha   90.00
_cell.angle_beta   90.00
_cell.angle_gamma   90.00
#
_symmetry.space_group_name_H-M   'P 1'
#
loop_
_entity.id
_entity.type
_entity.pdbx_description
1 polymer ?
#
loop_
_entity_poly.entity_id
_entity_poly.type
_entity_poly.pdbx_seq_one_letter_code
_entity_poly.pdbx_strand_id
1 'polypeptide(L)'
;MIDDIDWAALEHAEGCADDLPGLLRDAEFDTIVDLVFPQGTLYSATVAAVPFLAGLAHHAPARRDEFSWLLGMLADCNHAYGELFDEVRAAVAAQPLPPLDDPDPRVRAAAAYVVAQVDGPVTLLHDRFAIKTDPAVWSSLLLALGELDPAGAAARFPFTGSADERYAAGLAAVRAGVPLPAGAPAAVTAALDDGVDLNYAWLRREPVDELLLSATDEGAHLDALSIEKDRAVRRRVMAVGQRTSPDDGLSILRHDVEPSARTVLARAERCSDRGRGDQDPTSSTPIHLR
;
A
#
# COMPACT_ATOMS: atom_id res chain seq x y z
N MET A 1 -6.57 8.77 28.27
CA MET A 1 -7.86 9.18 27.67
C MET A 1 -7.59 10.30 26.68
N ILE A 2 -8.50 10.57 25.73
CA ILE A 2 -8.28 11.58 24.68
C ILE A 2 -8.02 12.98 25.26
N ASP A 3 -8.62 13.30 26.41
CA ASP A 3 -8.46 14.58 27.11
C ASP A 3 -7.15 14.72 27.92
N ASP A 4 -6.36 13.64 28.03
CA ASP A 4 -5.10 13.67 28.79
C ASP A 4 -3.91 14.16 27.94
N ILE A 5 -4.11 14.33 26.64
CA ILE A 5 -3.11 14.80 25.69
C ILE A 5 -3.20 16.32 25.59
N ASP A 6 -2.08 17.02 25.66
CA ASP A 6 -2.02 18.46 25.43
C ASP A 6 -2.06 18.76 23.93
N TRP A 7 -3.25 18.64 23.34
CA TRP A 7 -3.46 18.81 21.90
C TRP A 7 -3.08 20.21 21.40
N ALA A 8 -3.19 21.23 22.24
CA ALA A 8 -2.80 22.59 21.89
C ALA A 8 -1.28 22.77 21.70
N ALA A 9 -0.47 21.84 22.23
CA ALA A 9 0.97 21.79 22.02
C ALA A 9 1.38 20.97 20.78
N LEU A 10 0.41 20.31 20.12
CA LEU A 10 0.62 19.52 18.91
C LEU A 10 0.22 20.31 17.68
N GLU A 11 0.78 19.92 16.54
CA GLU A 11 0.52 20.53 15.25
C GLU A 11 -0.05 19.50 14.27
N HIS A 12 -0.90 19.98 13.38
CA HIS A 12 -1.44 19.30 12.21
C HIS A 12 -1.29 20.23 10.98
N ALA A 13 -1.88 19.88 9.83
CA ALA A 13 -1.80 20.65 8.58
C ALA A 13 -2.03 22.17 8.72
N GLU A 14 -3.04 22.54 9.49
CA GLU A 14 -3.53 23.93 9.61
C GLU A 14 -3.03 24.64 10.88
N GLY A 15 -2.01 24.08 11.57
CA GLY A 15 -1.45 24.63 12.81
C GLY A 15 -1.81 23.82 14.06
N CYS A 16 -2.24 24.49 15.12
CA CYS A 16 -2.57 23.89 16.43
C CYS A 16 -3.71 22.86 16.32
N ALA A 17 -3.60 21.77 17.07
CA ALA A 17 -4.47 20.59 16.97
C ALA A 17 -5.56 20.50 18.06
N ASP A 18 -5.97 21.62 18.66
CA ASP A 18 -6.95 21.66 19.76
C ASP A 18 -8.39 21.26 19.35
N ASP A 19 -8.66 21.20 18.05
CA ASP A 19 -9.92 20.78 17.44
C ASP A 19 -10.03 19.26 17.22
N LEU A 20 -8.91 18.55 17.02
CA LEU A 20 -8.85 17.11 16.75
C LEU A 20 -9.60 16.23 17.77
N PRO A 21 -9.60 16.51 19.09
CA PRO A 21 -10.35 15.71 20.03
C PRO A 21 -11.85 15.68 19.76
N GLY A 22 -12.42 16.78 19.25
CA GLY A 22 -13.82 16.83 18.83
C GLY A 22 -14.04 15.94 17.62
N LEU A 23 -13.24 16.16 16.57
CA LEU A 23 -13.31 15.42 15.31
C LEU A 23 -13.15 13.91 15.49
N LEU A 24 -12.22 13.47 16.35
CA LEU A 24 -11.98 12.05 16.65
C LEU A 24 -13.15 11.38 17.38
N ARG A 25 -13.86 12.11 18.26
CA ARG A 25 -15.06 11.57 18.92
C ARG A 25 -16.24 11.47 17.98
N ASP A 26 -16.38 12.46 17.11
CA ASP A 26 -17.46 12.53 16.12
C ASP A 26 -17.17 11.66 14.89
N ALA A 27 -15.95 11.10 14.79
CA ALA A 27 -15.47 10.28 13.68
C ALA A 27 -15.58 10.98 12.32
N GLU A 28 -15.28 12.29 12.29
CA GLU A 28 -15.31 13.16 11.11
C GLU A 28 -14.13 12.86 10.17
N PHE A 29 -14.17 11.69 9.52
CA PHE A 29 -13.04 11.11 8.80
C PHE A 29 -12.41 12.05 7.76
N ASP A 30 -13.21 12.72 6.93
CA ASP A 30 -12.66 13.55 5.84
C ASP A 30 -11.86 14.73 6.41
N THR A 31 -12.39 15.40 7.42
CA THR A 31 -11.68 16.48 8.12
C THR A 31 -10.46 15.96 8.87
N ILE A 32 -10.55 14.80 9.52
CA ILE A 32 -9.39 14.18 10.19
C ILE A 32 -8.28 13.93 9.17
N VAL A 33 -8.57 13.32 8.03
CA VAL A 33 -7.58 13.01 6.98
C VAL A 33 -6.91 14.27 6.46
N ASP A 34 -7.70 15.32 6.17
CA ASP A 34 -7.18 16.60 5.68
C ASP A 34 -6.24 17.28 6.69
N LEU A 35 -6.46 17.08 7.99
CA LEU A 35 -5.63 17.67 9.04
C LEU A 35 -4.40 16.82 9.39
N VAL A 36 -4.57 15.52 9.60
CA VAL A 36 -3.50 14.65 10.15
C VAL A 36 -2.68 13.95 9.07
N PHE A 37 -3.16 13.91 7.83
CA PHE A 37 -2.48 13.23 6.73
C PHE A 37 -2.66 13.92 5.36
N PRO A 38 -2.59 15.26 5.26
CA PRO A 38 -2.68 15.95 3.98
C PRO A 38 -1.55 15.51 3.06
N GLN A 39 -1.91 14.88 1.93
CA GLN A 39 -0.97 14.51 0.88
C GLN A 39 0.22 13.66 1.39
N GLY A 40 0.01 12.91 2.47
CA GLY A 40 1.04 12.04 3.04
C GLY A 40 1.96 12.68 4.09
N THR A 41 1.80 13.96 4.42
CA THR A 41 2.66 14.63 5.42
C THR A 41 2.23 14.26 6.83
N LEU A 42 3.21 13.92 7.67
CA LEU A 42 3.00 13.56 9.07
C LEU A 42 3.34 14.72 10.02
N TYR A 43 2.55 14.85 11.08
CA TYR A 43 2.69 15.87 12.11
C TYR A 43 2.69 15.28 13.51
N SER A 44 3.01 16.07 14.53
CA SER A 44 3.02 15.61 15.92
C SER A 44 1.63 15.17 16.39
N ALA A 45 0.57 15.83 15.90
CA ALA A 45 -0.80 15.39 16.14
C ALA A 45 -1.14 14.06 15.46
N THR A 46 -0.50 13.73 14.32
CA THR A 46 -0.70 12.45 13.64
C THR A 46 -0.29 11.28 14.54
N VAL A 47 0.87 11.38 15.21
CA VAL A 47 1.34 10.36 16.16
C VAL A 47 0.33 10.19 17.30
N ALA A 48 -0.11 11.30 17.91
CA ALA A 48 -1.05 11.29 19.02
C ALA A 48 -2.44 10.75 18.64
N ALA A 49 -2.86 10.91 17.38
CA ALA A 49 -4.15 10.44 16.88
C ALA A 49 -4.21 8.92 16.67
N VAL A 50 -3.08 8.24 16.41
CA VAL A 50 -3.04 6.81 16.03
C VAL A 50 -3.87 5.89 16.93
N PRO A 51 -3.79 5.94 18.28
CA PRO A 51 -4.59 5.05 19.13
C PRO A 51 -6.10 5.25 18.97
N PHE A 52 -6.54 6.48 18.68
CA PHE A 52 -7.95 6.81 18.48
C PHE A 52 -8.42 6.37 17.09
N LEU A 53 -7.59 6.56 16.06
CA LEU A 53 -7.84 6.03 14.71
C LEU A 53 -7.95 4.50 14.71
N ALA A 54 -7.09 3.81 15.48
CA ALA A 54 -7.21 2.37 15.70
C ALA A 54 -8.53 2.01 16.39
N GLY A 55 -8.92 2.73 17.44
CA GLY A 55 -10.23 2.56 18.08
C GLY A 55 -11.39 2.70 17.08
N LEU A 56 -11.33 3.69 16.19
CA LEU A 56 -12.34 3.92 15.16
C LEU A 56 -12.34 2.82 14.08
N ALA A 57 -11.18 2.33 13.66
CA ALA A 57 -11.06 1.19 12.74
C ALA A 57 -11.75 -0.08 13.28
N HIS A 58 -11.78 -0.26 14.61
CA HIS A 58 -12.48 -1.38 15.24
C HIS A 58 -13.97 -1.11 15.48
N HIS A 59 -14.31 0.08 15.96
CA HIS A 59 -15.59 0.32 16.64
C HIS A 59 -16.45 1.43 16.05
N ALA A 60 -15.97 2.16 15.03
CA ALA A 60 -16.79 3.20 14.41
C ALA A 60 -18.07 2.58 13.81
N PRO A 61 -19.23 3.27 13.92
CA PRO A 61 -20.48 2.76 13.37
C PRO A 61 -20.48 2.69 11.83
N ALA A 62 -19.59 3.45 11.17
CA ALA A 62 -19.40 3.48 9.74
C ALA A 62 -17.90 3.71 9.42
N ARG A 63 -17.52 3.50 8.15
CA ARG A 63 -16.17 3.82 7.60
C ARG A 63 -15.00 3.13 8.32
N ARG A 64 -15.24 2.01 8.99
CA ARG A 64 -14.18 1.21 9.67
C ARG A 64 -13.07 0.78 8.71
N ASP A 65 -13.45 0.48 7.47
CA ASP A 65 -12.54 0.18 6.38
C ASP A 65 -11.65 1.37 6.03
N GLU A 66 -12.20 2.58 5.96
CA GLU A 66 -11.46 3.78 5.63
C GLU A 66 -10.46 4.16 6.73
N PHE A 67 -10.85 4.07 8.01
CA PHE A 67 -9.91 4.23 9.13
C PHE A 67 -8.81 3.16 9.11
N SER A 68 -9.13 1.93 8.71
CA SER A 68 -8.14 0.86 8.55
C SER A 68 -7.16 1.14 7.40
N TRP A 69 -7.64 1.63 6.25
CA TRP A 69 -6.78 2.06 5.15
C TRP A 69 -5.87 3.22 5.57
N LEU A 70 -6.41 4.20 6.29
CA LEU A 70 -5.64 5.32 6.84
C LEU A 70 -4.49 4.84 7.73
N LEU A 71 -4.75 3.93 8.67
CA LEU A 71 -3.70 3.36 9.53
C LEU A 71 -2.59 2.68 8.73
N GLY A 72 -2.96 1.92 7.69
CA GLY A 72 -1.99 1.27 6.82
C GLY A 72 -1.13 2.30 6.07
N MET A 73 -1.76 3.35 5.53
CA MET A 73 -1.04 4.40 4.80
C MET A 73 -0.12 5.22 5.70
N LEU A 74 -0.53 5.49 6.94
CA LEU A 74 0.31 6.12 7.96
C LEU A 74 1.58 5.30 8.25
N ALA A 75 1.53 3.97 8.08
CA ALA A 75 2.64 3.04 8.26
C ALA A 75 3.40 2.70 6.97
N ASP A 76 2.98 3.21 5.81
CA ASP A 76 3.56 2.89 4.49
C ASP A 76 4.53 3.99 4.02
N CYS A 77 5.80 3.64 3.78
CA CYS A 77 6.83 4.59 3.32
C CYS A 77 6.57 5.16 1.91
N ASN A 78 5.59 4.61 1.17
CA ASN A 78 5.16 5.09 -0.13
C ASN A 78 3.98 6.07 -0.06
N HIS A 79 3.35 6.22 1.11
CA HIS A 79 2.23 7.13 1.33
C HIS A 79 2.55 8.18 2.37
N ALA A 80 3.27 7.82 3.43
CA ALA A 80 3.63 8.69 4.53
C ALA A 80 5.08 9.18 4.43
N TYR A 81 5.26 10.48 4.64
CA TYR A 81 6.55 11.15 4.51
C TYR A 81 6.81 12.08 5.70
N GLY A 82 8.09 12.33 5.96
CA GLY A 82 8.55 13.25 6.98
C GLY A 82 9.45 12.58 8.01
N GLU A 83 9.95 13.37 8.96
CA GLU A 83 10.86 12.90 10.00
C GLU A 83 10.17 12.04 11.06
N LEU A 84 8.84 12.18 11.19
CA LEU A 84 8.01 11.44 12.14
C LEU A 84 7.57 10.06 11.64
N PHE A 85 7.98 9.64 10.43
CA PHE A 85 7.51 8.38 9.83
C PHE A 85 7.76 7.17 10.71
N ASP A 86 8.98 6.98 11.22
CA ASP A 86 9.29 5.82 12.04
C ASP A 86 8.53 5.84 13.37
N GLU A 87 8.26 7.02 13.94
CA GLU A 87 7.45 7.19 15.16
C GLU A 87 5.98 6.85 14.92
N VAL A 88 5.39 7.37 13.84
CA VAL A 88 4.00 7.05 13.44
C VAL A 88 3.87 5.55 13.15
N ARG A 89 4.78 4.97 12.37
CA ARG A 89 4.78 3.54 12.05
C ARG A 89 4.85 2.69 13.32
N ALA A 90 5.72 3.05 14.26
CA ALA A 90 5.81 2.38 15.55
C ALA A 90 4.53 2.52 16.37
N ALA A 91 3.91 3.71 16.37
CA ALA A 91 2.64 3.94 17.04
C ALA A 91 1.52 3.07 16.45
N VAL A 92 1.45 2.90 15.12
CA VAL A 92 0.46 2.04 14.45
C VAL A 92 0.72 0.58 14.78
N ALA A 93 1.98 0.13 14.73
CA ALA A 93 2.37 -1.25 15.07
C ALA A 93 2.08 -1.62 16.53
N ALA A 94 2.03 -0.63 17.44
CA ALA A 94 1.66 -0.83 18.84
C ALA A 94 0.15 -0.99 19.07
N GLN A 95 -0.69 -0.73 18.07
CA GLN A 95 -2.14 -0.86 18.19
C GLN A 95 -2.62 -2.27 17.88
N PRO A 96 -3.80 -2.68 18.41
CA PRO A 96 -4.47 -3.89 17.96
C PRO A 96 -4.77 -3.82 16.46
N LEU A 97 -4.29 -4.82 15.70
CA LEU A 97 -4.52 -4.93 14.27
C LEU A 97 -6.03 -5.00 13.95
N PRO A 98 -6.51 -4.36 12.87
CA PRO A 98 -7.88 -4.53 12.41
C PRO A 98 -8.21 -6.00 12.12
N PRO A 99 -9.46 -6.43 12.33
CA PRO A 99 -9.83 -7.85 12.21
C PRO A 99 -9.83 -8.34 10.77
N LEU A 100 -9.06 -9.39 10.49
CA LEU A 100 -9.05 -10.10 9.20
C LEU A 100 -10.29 -10.98 8.98
N ASP A 101 -11.08 -11.21 10.02
CA ASP A 101 -12.32 -11.98 10.03
C ASP A 101 -13.58 -11.10 10.19
N ASP A 102 -13.45 -9.77 10.06
CA ASP A 102 -14.59 -8.85 10.10
C ASP A 102 -15.68 -9.28 9.11
N PRO A 103 -16.99 -9.13 9.41
CA PRO A 103 -18.04 -9.42 8.44
C PRO A 103 -17.97 -8.57 7.16
N ASP A 104 -17.46 -7.32 7.22
CA ASP A 104 -17.32 -6.46 6.05
C ASP A 104 -16.05 -6.79 5.26
N PRO A 105 -16.15 -7.23 3.97
CA PRO A 105 -14.97 -7.49 3.14
C PRO A 105 -14.04 -6.30 2.96
N ARG A 106 -14.55 -5.07 3.02
CA ARG A 106 -13.71 -3.87 2.89
C ARG A 106 -12.77 -3.70 4.08
N VAL A 107 -13.26 -3.99 5.29
CA VAL A 107 -12.44 -4.01 6.52
C VAL A 107 -11.39 -5.11 6.42
N ARG A 108 -11.76 -6.31 5.96
CA ARG A 108 -10.80 -7.42 5.80
C ARG A 108 -9.69 -7.09 4.80
N ALA A 109 -10.02 -6.43 3.69
CA ALA A 109 -9.04 -6.01 2.69
C ALA A 109 -8.06 -4.96 3.27
N ALA A 110 -8.59 -3.95 3.97
CA ALA A 110 -7.79 -2.94 4.65
C ALA A 110 -6.90 -3.55 5.76
N ALA A 111 -7.42 -4.50 6.53
CA ALA A 111 -6.69 -5.21 7.57
C ALA A 111 -5.45 -5.93 7.01
N ALA A 112 -5.58 -6.60 5.86
CA ALA A 112 -4.44 -7.26 5.20
C ALA A 112 -3.34 -6.25 4.82
N TYR A 113 -3.73 -5.06 4.36
CA TYR A 113 -2.79 -3.98 4.10
C TYR A 113 -2.10 -3.48 5.37
N VAL A 114 -2.85 -3.19 6.45
CA VAL A 114 -2.26 -2.76 7.73
C VAL A 114 -1.23 -3.78 8.22
N VAL A 115 -1.57 -5.07 8.20
CA VAL A 115 -0.65 -6.15 8.61
C VAL A 115 0.65 -6.12 7.81
N ALA A 116 0.59 -5.90 6.49
CA ALA A 116 1.79 -5.75 5.67
C ALA A 116 2.62 -4.53 6.08
N GLN A 117 2.00 -3.37 6.25
CA GLN A 117 2.73 -2.12 6.47
C GLN A 117 3.40 -2.02 7.85
N VAL A 118 2.89 -2.75 8.84
CA VAL A 118 3.48 -2.82 10.20
C VAL A 118 4.38 -4.02 10.44
N ASP A 119 4.75 -4.79 9.41
CA ASP A 119 5.51 -6.04 9.54
C ASP A 119 4.82 -7.05 10.50
N GLY A 120 3.50 -7.14 10.40
CA GLY A 120 2.67 -7.94 11.29
C GLY A 120 2.78 -9.46 11.06
N PRO A 121 2.10 -10.28 11.89
CA PRO A 121 2.25 -11.73 11.84
C PRO A 121 1.72 -12.34 10.53
N VAL A 122 2.62 -12.81 9.68
CA VAL A 122 2.29 -13.40 8.37
C VAL A 122 1.36 -14.63 8.46
N THR A 123 1.37 -15.34 9.60
CA THR A 123 0.47 -16.47 9.83
C THR A 123 -0.99 -16.06 9.74
N LEU A 124 -1.35 -14.84 10.17
CA LEU A 124 -2.72 -14.33 10.07
C LEU A 124 -3.16 -14.17 8.60
N LEU A 125 -2.23 -13.74 7.73
CA LEU A 125 -2.48 -13.62 6.30
C LEU A 125 -2.64 -15.00 5.66
N HIS A 126 -1.78 -15.97 6.00
CA HIS A 126 -1.89 -17.35 5.49
C HIS A 126 -3.21 -18.02 5.91
N ASP A 127 -3.58 -17.91 7.19
CA ASP A 127 -4.83 -18.47 7.72
C ASP A 127 -6.04 -17.88 6.97
N ARG A 128 -6.02 -16.57 6.72
CA ARG A 128 -7.09 -15.91 5.98
C ARG A 128 -7.07 -16.27 4.49
N PHE A 129 -5.90 -16.37 3.88
CA PHE A 129 -5.71 -16.70 2.46
C PHE A 129 -6.24 -18.10 2.11
N ALA A 130 -6.21 -19.03 3.07
CA ALA A 130 -6.80 -20.37 2.92
C ALA A 130 -8.33 -20.34 2.70
N ILE A 131 -8.99 -19.23 3.03
CA ILE A 131 -10.45 -19.05 2.89
C ILE A 131 -10.72 -18.04 1.78
N LYS A 132 -10.81 -18.52 0.54
CA LYS A 132 -11.19 -17.66 -0.60
C LYS A 132 -12.65 -17.23 -0.48
N THR A 133 -12.89 -15.92 -0.41
CA THR A 133 -14.24 -15.34 -0.33
C THR A 133 -14.47 -14.26 -1.39
N ASP A 134 -13.83 -13.10 -1.24
CA ASP A 134 -14.10 -11.89 -2.03
C ASP A 134 -12.85 -11.50 -2.83
N PRO A 135 -12.98 -11.13 -4.11
CA PRO A 135 -11.83 -10.78 -4.94
C PRO A 135 -10.95 -9.67 -4.33
N ALA A 136 -11.54 -8.59 -3.81
CA ALA A 136 -10.77 -7.47 -3.24
C ALA A 136 -9.95 -7.85 -1.99
N VAL A 137 -10.53 -8.71 -1.13
CA VAL A 137 -9.82 -9.27 0.03
C VAL A 137 -8.67 -10.14 -0.44
N TRP A 138 -8.94 -10.98 -1.44
CA TRP A 138 -7.98 -11.91 -1.99
C TRP A 138 -6.79 -11.20 -2.66
N SER A 139 -7.05 -10.15 -3.44
CA SER A 139 -6.02 -9.28 -4.01
C SER A 139 -5.17 -8.60 -2.95
N SER A 140 -5.79 -8.09 -1.87
CA SER A 140 -5.04 -7.48 -0.77
C SER A 140 -4.17 -8.50 -0.03
N LEU A 141 -4.65 -9.73 0.15
CA LEU A 141 -3.85 -10.82 0.76
C LEU A 141 -2.67 -11.23 -0.13
N LEU A 142 -2.85 -11.32 -1.46
CA LEU A 142 -1.76 -11.59 -2.39
C LEU A 142 -0.64 -10.56 -2.28
N LEU A 143 -1.00 -9.28 -2.25
CA LEU A 143 -0.03 -8.18 -2.13
C LEU A 143 0.65 -8.20 -0.77
N ALA A 144 -0.11 -8.35 0.32
CA ALA A 144 0.42 -8.43 1.67
C ALA A 144 1.36 -9.62 1.87
N LEU A 145 1.02 -10.80 1.35
CA LEU A 145 1.87 -11.99 1.38
C LEU A 145 3.10 -11.84 0.49
N GLY A 146 2.99 -11.15 -0.65
CA GLY A 146 4.14 -10.83 -1.49
C GLY A 146 5.16 -9.93 -0.80
N GLU A 147 4.70 -9.01 0.05
CA GLU A 147 5.57 -8.13 0.82
C GLU A 147 6.19 -8.86 2.04
N LEU A 148 5.44 -9.69 2.77
CA LEU A 148 5.91 -10.31 4.02
C LEU A 148 6.50 -11.72 3.89
N ASP A 149 6.12 -12.50 2.88
CA ASP A 149 6.60 -13.87 2.64
C ASP A 149 6.74 -14.14 1.13
N PRO A 150 7.65 -13.42 0.43
CA PRO A 150 7.78 -13.49 -1.02
C PRO A 150 8.07 -14.92 -1.53
N ALA A 151 8.89 -15.68 -0.80
CA ALA A 151 9.25 -17.05 -1.18
C ALA A 151 8.09 -18.05 -0.99
N GLY A 152 7.37 -17.96 0.13
CA GLY A 152 6.23 -18.85 0.41
C GLY A 152 4.98 -18.50 -0.41
N ALA A 153 4.79 -17.22 -0.73
CA ALA A 153 3.62 -16.72 -1.43
C ALA A 153 3.70 -16.95 -2.95
N ALA A 154 4.86 -16.69 -3.57
CA ALA A 154 4.99 -16.77 -5.03
C ALA A 154 4.71 -18.17 -5.61
N ALA A 155 5.02 -19.23 -4.86
CA ALA A 155 4.71 -20.61 -5.27
C ALA A 155 3.20 -20.91 -5.33
N ARG A 156 2.37 -20.06 -4.71
CA ARG A 156 0.92 -20.24 -4.53
C ARG A 156 0.08 -19.21 -5.27
N PHE A 157 0.70 -18.19 -5.87
CA PHE A 157 0.00 -17.13 -6.59
C PHE A 157 -0.70 -17.68 -7.84
N PRO A 158 -2.04 -17.57 -7.92
CA PRO A 158 -2.77 -17.98 -9.09
C PRO A 158 -2.85 -16.79 -10.05
N PHE A 159 -2.46 -17.07 -11.28
CA PHE A 159 -2.65 -16.15 -12.40
C PHE A 159 -4.00 -16.41 -13.09
N THR A 160 -5.01 -16.73 -12.28
CA THR A 160 -6.39 -17.05 -12.68
C THR A 160 -7.36 -16.33 -11.76
N GLY A 161 -8.58 -16.08 -12.22
CA GLY A 161 -9.60 -15.39 -11.43
C GLY A 161 -9.95 -14.03 -12.03
N SER A 162 -10.33 -13.06 -11.20
CA SER A 162 -10.66 -11.70 -11.67
C SER A 162 -9.43 -10.96 -12.21
N ALA A 163 -9.64 -9.82 -12.88
CA ALA A 163 -8.55 -8.95 -13.31
C ALA A 163 -7.67 -8.54 -12.11
N ASP A 164 -8.29 -8.07 -11.03
CA ASP A 164 -7.60 -7.64 -9.81
C ASP A 164 -6.74 -8.74 -9.20
N GLU A 165 -7.25 -9.98 -9.13
CA GLU A 165 -6.52 -11.10 -8.53
C GLU A 165 -5.27 -11.44 -9.37
N ARG A 166 -5.42 -11.50 -10.71
CA ARG A 166 -4.31 -11.79 -11.62
C ARG A 166 -3.27 -10.68 -11.59
N TYR A 167 -3.71 -9.42 -11.58
CA TYR A 167 -2.81 -8.27 -11.50
C TYR A 167 -2.11 -8.20 -10.15
N ALA A 168 -2.83 -8.37 -9.04
CA ALA A 168 -2.26 -8.39 -7.69
C ALA A 168 -1.19 -9.48 -7.51
N ALA A 169 -1.43 -10.69 -8.03
CA ALA A 169 -0.45 -11.78 -8.04
C ALA A 169 0.82 -11.40 -8.82
N GLY A 170 0.65 -10.77 -9.98
CA GLY A 170 1.76 -10.28 -10.80
C GLY A 170 2.56 -9.18 -10.11
N LEU A 171 1.87 -8.17 -9.59
CA LEU A 171 2.49 -7.05 -8.89
C LEU A 171 3.24 -7.51 -7.63
N ALA A 172 2.63 -8.41 -6.85
CA ALA A 172 3.26 -9.02 -5.68
C ALA A 172 4.58 -9.74 -6.05
N ALA A 173 4.56 -10.58 -7.09
CA ALA A 173 5.75 -11.29 -7.54
C ALA A 173 6.84 -10.33 -8.06
N VAL A 174 6.45 -9.30 -8.81
CA VAL A 174 7.37 -8.29 -9.33
C VAL A 174 8.02 -7.49 -8.19
N ARG A 175 7.23 -6.99 -7.23
CA ARG A 175 7.76 -6.29 -6.04
C ARG A 175 8.69 -7.16 -5.21
N ALA A 176 8.39 -8.46 -5.13
CA ALA A 176 9.20 -9.45 -4.45
C ALA A 176 10.49 -9.84 -5.20
N GLY A 177 10.68 -9.39 -6.45
CA GLY A 177 11.79 -9.82 -7.30
C GLY A 177 11.73 -11.32 -7.68
N VAL A 178 10.55 -11.95 -7.58
CA VAL A 178 10.38 -13.37 -7.87
C VAL A 178 10.02 -13.56 -9.35
N PRO A 179 10.64 -14.52 -10.05
CA PRO A 179 10.32 -14.76 -11.45
C PRO A 179 8.85 -15.14 -11.67
N LEU A 180 8.20 -14.48 -12.62
CA LEU A 180 6.86 -14.83 -13.05
C LEU A 180 6.86 -16.19 -13.77
N PRO A 181 5.96 -17.12 -13.42
CA PRO A 181 5.87 -18.41 -14.10
C PRO A 181 5.37 -18.25 -15.54
N ALA A 182 5.53 -19.30 -16.35
CA ALA A 182 5.06 -19.30 -17.74
C ALA A 182 3.55 -18.98 -17.81
N GLY A 183 3.18 -18.07 -18.71
CA GLY A 183 1.79 -17.61 -18.87
C GLY A 183 1.34 -16.51 -17.92
N ALA A 184 2.03 -16.30 -16.79
CA ALA A 184 1.72 -15.21 -15.87
C ALA A 184 1.81 -13.82 -16.51
N PRO A 185 2.84 -13.49 -17.31
CA PRO A 185 2.89 -12.19 -18.00
C PRO A 185 1.63 -11.94 -18.86
N ALA A 186 1.18 -12.95 -19.62
CA ALA A 186 -0.02 -12.82 -20.45
C ALA A 186 -1.30 -12.64 -19.62
N ALA A 187 -1.40 -13.31 -18.48
CA ALA A 187 -2.54 -13.17 -17.57
C ALA A 187 -2.60 -11.79 -16.90
N VAL A 188 -1.45 -11.23 -16.53
CA VAL A 188 -1.32 -9.86 -15.98
C VAL A 188 -1.64 -8.82 -17.06
N THR A 189 -1.15 -9.00 -18.28
CA THR A 189 -1.55 -8.16 -19.43
C THR A 189 -3.05 -8.18 -19.64
N ALA A 190 -3.66 -9.37 -19.68
CA ALA A 190 -5.09 -9.49 -19.87
C ALA A 190 -5.88 -8.81 -18.75
N ALA A 191 -5.39 -8.85 -17.50
CA ALA A 191 -6.00 -8.12 -16.40
C ALA A 191 -5.97 -6.60 -16.60
N LEU A 192 -4.85 -6.04 -17.08
CA LEU A 192 -4.75 -4.62 -17.44
C LEU A 192 -5.77 -4.24 -18.51
N ASP A 193 -6.01 -5.12 -19.48
CA ASP A 193 -6.96 -4.91 -20.57
C ASP A 193 -8.42 -4.96 -20.09
N ASP A 194 -8.71 -5.86 -19.15
CA ASP A 194 -10.03 -6.01 -18.52
C ASP A 194 -10.37 -4.85 -17.58
N GLY A 195 -9.37 -4.07 -17.16
CA GLY A 195 -9.49 -3.00 -16.17
C GLY A 195 -9.22 -3.51 -14.75
N VAL A 196 -8.18 -2.95 -14.12
CA VAL A 196 -7.80 -3.26 -12.74
C VAL A 196 -8.37 -2.19 -11.82
N ASP A 197 -9.07 -2.60 -10.77
CA ASP A 197 -9.66 -1.74 -9.75
C ASP A 197 -9.14 -2.16 -8.36
N LEU A 198 -7.85 -1.96 -8.14
CA LEU A 198 -7.25 -2.13 -6.82
C LEU A 198 -7.30 -0.81 -6.05
N ASN A 199 -7.40 -0.93 -4.72
CA ASN A 199 -7.36 0.23 -3.85
C ASN A 199 -6.04 1.01 -4.07
N TYR A 200 -6.13 2.34 -4.10
CA TYR A 200 -4.98 3.22 -4.33
C TYR A 200 -3.87 3.04 -3.27
N ALA A 201 -4.20 2.62 -2.05
CA ALA A 201 -3.22 2.29 -1.02
C ALA A 201 -2.25 1.17 -1.48
N TRP A 202 -2.71 0.29 -2.37
CA TRP A 202 -1.85 -0.69 -3.03
C TRP A 202 -1.26 -0.16 -4.33
N LEU A 203 -2.01 0.61 -5.12
CA LEU A 203 -1.58 1.20 -6.39
C LEU A 203 -0.97 2.58 -6.19
N ARG A 204 0.36 2.60 -5.99
CA ARG A 204 1.15 3.83 -5.77
C ARG A 204 1.17 4.76 -6.99
N ARG A 205 0.67 4.30 -8.14
CA ARG A 205 0.58 4.98 -9.43
C ARG A 205 -0.35 4.20 -10.37
N GLU A 206 -0.48 4.67 -11.61
CA GLU A 206 -1.20 3.97 -12.67
C GLU A 206 -0.71 2.50 -12.82
N PRO A 207 -1.62 1.51 -12.99
CA PRO A 207 -1.26 0.09 -12.94
C PRO A 207 -0.12 -0.34 -13.88
N VAL A 208 -0.04 0.25 -15.06
CA VAL A 208 1.05 -0.05 -16.02
C VAL A 208 2.38 0.47 -15.47
N ASP A 209 2.41 1.71 -15.00
CA ASP A 209 3.62 2.34 -14.45
C ASP A 209 4.04 1.64 -13.16
N GLU A 210 3.08 1.20 -12.34
CA GLU A 210 3.35 0.49 -11.09
C GLU A 210 4.12 -0.80 -11.33
N LEU A 211 3.69 -1.57 -12.33
CA LEU A 211 4.30 -2.84 -12.70
C LEU A 211 5.69 -2.65 -13.32
N LEU A 212 5.86 -1.63 -14.16
CA LEU A 212 7.11 -1.34 -14.86
C LEU A 212 8.20 -0.82 -13.92
N LEU A 213 7.84 0.10 -13.03
CA LEU A 213 8.80 0.73 -12.11
C LEU A 213 9.11 -0.15 -10.90
N SER A 214 8.29 -1.17 -10.63
CA SER A 214 8.57 -2.18 -9.60
C SER A 214 9.44 -3.33 -10.11
N ALA A 215 9.57 -3.49 -11.43
CA ALA A 215 10.43 -4.51 -12.01
C ALA A 215 11.89 -4.07 -11.89
N THR A 216 12.66 -4.80 -11.07
CA THR A 216 14.11 -4.63 -10.99
C THR A 216 14.80 -5.04 -12.29
N ASP A 217 15.93 -4.40 -12.62
CA ASP A 217 16.73 -4.62 -13.84
C ASP A 217 17.22 -6.07 -14.05
N GLU A 218 17.10 -6.95 -13.05
CA GLU A 218 17.69 -8.29 -13.05
C GLU A 218 16.89 -9.38 -13.79
N GLY A 219 15.79 -9.06 -14.51
CA GLY A 219 14.94 -10.09 -15.12
C GLY A 219 14.47 -9.82 -16.55
N ALA A 220 14.41 -10.90 -17.37
CA ALA A 220 13.77 -10.97 -18.70
C ALA A 220 12.26 -10.61 -18.71
N HIS A 221 11.70 -10.25 -17.55
CA HIS A 221 10.35 -9.74 -17.36
C HIS A 221 10.17 -8.33 -17.95
N LEU A 222 11.24 -7.52 -17.99
CA LEU A 222 11.19 -6.15 -18.51
C LEU A 222 10.86 -6.10 -20.00
N ASP A 223 11.34 -7.04 -20.81
CA ASP A 223 11.04 -7.05 -22.26
C ASP A 223 9.55 -7.30 -22.51
N ALA A 224 8.95 -8.26 -21.79
CA ALA A 224 7.53 -8.54 -21.89
C ALA A 224 6.69 -7.35 -21.38
N LEU A 225 7.06 -6.78 -20.22
CA LEU A 225 6.36 -5.64 -19.63
C LEU A 225 6.54 -4.36 -20.45
N SER A 226 7.71 -4.12 -21.05
CA SER A 226 7.98 -2.98 -21.93
C SER A 226 7.20 -3.08 -23.24
N ILE A 227 7.03 -4.29 -23.78
CA ILE A 227 6.10 -4.52 -24.91
C ILE A 227 4.67 -4.14 -24.51
N GLU A 228 4.26 -4.41 -23.27
CA GLU A 228 2.95 -3.99 -22.77
C GLU A 228 2.83 -2.48 -22.55
N LYS A 229 3.89 -1.81 -22.09
CA LYS A 229 3.94 -0.33 -22.04
C LYS A 229 3.63 0.25 -23.41
N ASP A 230 4.30 -0.24 -24.44
CA ASP A 230 4.12 0.22 -25.81
C ASP A 230 2.70 -0.05 -26.33
N ARG A 231 2.09 -1.19 -25.97
CA ARG A 231 0.69 -1.48 -26.32
C ARG A 231 -0.30 -0.59 -25.57
N ALA A 232 -0.08 -0.35 -24.27
CA ALA A 232 -0.92 0.52 -23.46
C ALA A 232 -0.89 1.96 -23.96
N VAL A 233 0.30 2.50 -24.24
CA VAL A 233 0.49 3.83 -24.84
C VAL A 233 -0.22 3.92 -26.19
N ARG A 234 -0.03 2.93 -27.08
CA ARG A 234 -0.71 2.90 -28.39
C ARG A 234 -2.23 2.89 -28.25
N ARG A 235 -2.79 2.09 -27.33
CA ARG A 235 -4.25 2.05 -27.09
C ARG A 235 -4.78 3.37 -26.56
N ARG A 236 -4.08 4.04 -25.64
CA ARG A 236 -4.47 5.35 -25.11
C ARG A 236 -4.46 6.41 -26.20
N VAL A 237 -3.43 6.41 -27.06
CA VAL A 237 -3.36 7.29 -28.24
C VAL A 237 -4.51 7.03 -29.23
N MET A 238 -4.85 5.76 -29.50
CA MET A 238 -5.95 5.42 -30.40
C MET A 238 -7.32 5.76 -29.80
N ALA A 239 -7.51 5.59 -28.50
CA ALA A 239 -8.75 5.95 -27.80
C ALA A 239 -8.97 7.46 -27.68
N VAL A 240 -7.89 8.25 -27.60
CA VAL A 240 -7.93 9.72 -27.66
C VAL A 240 -8.19 10.21 -29.09
N GLY A 241 -7.56 9.58 -30.10
CA GLY A 241 -7.77 9.89 -31.52
C GLY A 241 -9.19 9.59 -32.02
N GLN A 242 -9.95 8.73 -31.34
CA GLN A 242 -11.37 8.48 -31.62
C GLN A 242 -12.33 9.48 -30.95
N ARG A 243 -11.86 10.29 -29.99
CA ARG A 243 -12.69 11.31 -29.30
C ARG A 243 -12.53 12.72 -29.85
N THR A 244 -11.53 12.97 -30.69
CA THR A 244 -11.36 14.26 -31.36
C THR A 244 -12.16 14.27 -32.68
N SER A 245 -13.44 14.63 -32.59
CA SER A 245 -14.13 15.26 -33.70
C SER A 245 -13.39 16.56 -34.08
N PRO A 246 -13.35 16.99 -35.35
CA PRO A 246 -12.44 18.06 -35.81
C PRO A 246 -12.72 19.48 -35.30
N ASP A 247 -13.68 19.69 -34.40
CA ASP A 247 -14.25 21.02 -34.17
C ASP A 247 -13.85 21.76 -32.88
N ASP A 248 -13.14 21.15 -31.92
CA ASP A 248 -12.78 21.87 -30.69
C ASP A 248 -11.27 22.09 -30.54
N GLY A 249 -10.85 23.30 -30.92
CA GLY A 249 -9.49 23.80 -30.81
C GLY A 249 -9.04 24.10 -29.37
N LEU A 250 -7.86 23.58 -29.04
CA LEU A 250 -6.76 24.21 -28.30
C LEU A 250 -7.12 25.11 -27.10
N SER A 251 -7.01 24.56 -25.88
CA SER A 251 -6.27 25.19 -24.77
C SER A 251 -6.10 24.23 -23.60
N ILE A 252 -4.99 23.49 -23.55
CA ILE A 252 -4.47 22.92 -22.29
C ILE A 252 -2.94 23.01 -22.33
N LEU A 253 -2.39 23.96 -21.59
CA LEU A 253 -1.00 23.91 -21.14
C LEU A 253 -0.87 24.53 -19.74
N ARG A 254 -0.24 23.72 -18.86
CA ARG A 254 0.50 24.05 -17.63
C ARG A 254 -0.27 24.11 -16.32
N HIS A 255 -0.12 23.05 -15.53
CA HIS A 255 0.63 23.14 -14.27
C HIS A 255 1.29 21.79 -13.95
N ASP A 256 2.59 21.68 -14.22
CA ASP A 256 3.47 20.65 -13.67
C ASP A 256 4.22 21.28 -12.49
N VAL A 257 4.11 20.67 -11.31
CA VAL A 257 5.17 20.66 -10.30
C VAL A 257 5.31 19.20 -9.85
N GLU A 258 6.00 18.40 -10.66
CA GLU A 258 6.50 17.10 -10.22
C GLU A 258 7.80 17.31 -9.40
N PRO A 259 7.96 16.65 -8.25
CA PRO A 259 9.28 16.50 -7.66
C PRO A 259 10.15 15.62 -8.56
N SER A 260 11.40 16.03 -8.79
CA SER A 260 12.33 15.32 -9.66
C SER A 260 12.44 13.83 -9.30
N ALA A 261 12.29 12.95 -10.30
CA ALA A 261 12.39 11.49 -10.18
C ALA A 261 13.64 10.99 -9.43
N ARG A 262 14.74 11.78 -9.41
CA ARG A 262 15.94 11.48 -8.62
C ARG A 262 15.72 11.51 -7.10
N THR A 263 14.83 12.36 -6.60
CA THR A 263 14.52 12.47 -5.18
C THR A 263 13.63 11.32 -4.70
N VAL A 264 12.78 10.78 -5.58
CA VAL A 264 11.93 9.61 -5.30
C VAL A 264 12.76 8.32 -5.32
N LEU A 265 13.62 8.14 -6.33
CA LEU A 265 14.49 6.96 -6.47
C LEU A 265 15.51 6.82 -5.32
N ALA A 266 16.23 7.88 -4.96
CA ALA A 266 17.19 7.86 -3.85
C ALA A 266 16.55 7.68 -2.46
N ARG A 267 15.21 7.73 -2.37
CA ARG A 267 14.43 7.63 -1.12
C ARG A 267 13.75 6.26 -0.98
N ALA A 268 13.38 5.63 -2.09
CA ALA A 268 12.95 4.23 -2.15
C ALA A 268 14.10 3.24 -1.83
N GLU A 269 15.35 3.57 -2.21
CA GLU A 269 16.54 2.76 -1.90
C GLU A 269 16.73 2.54 -0.39
N ARG A 270 16.34 3.52 0.46
CA ARG A 270 16.35 3.37 1.92
C ARG A 270 15.31 2.37 2.47
N CYS A 271 14.20 2.12 1.75
CA CYS A 271 13.26 1.04 2.08
C CYS A 271 13.77 -0.32 1.56
N SER A 272 14.52 -0.37 0.44
CA SER A 272 15.07 -1.61 -0.14
C SER A 272 16.21 -2.23 0.67
N ASP A 273 17.05 -1.41 1.33
CA ASP A 273 18.14 -1.89 2.20
C ASP A 273 17.65 -2.62 3.48
N ARG A 274 16.34 -2.56 3.80
CA ARG A 274 15.76 -3.21 5.00
C ARG A 274 15.67 -4.75 4.90
N GLY A 275 16.04 -5.36 3.76
CA GLY A 275 16.06 -6.81 3.58
C GLY A 275 17.44 -7.49 3.71
N ARG A 276 18.54 -6.74 3.92
CA ARG A 276 19.91 -7.30 4.03
C ARG A 276 20.57 -6.96 5.37
N GLY A 277 19.97 -7.42 6.47
CA GLY A 277 20.59 -7.39 7.80
C GLY A 277 21.23 -8.73 8.16
N ASP A 278 22.57 -8.74 8.23
CA ASP A 278 23.50 -9.71 8.81
C ASP A 278 22.94 -11.03 9.40
N GLN A 279 23.08 -12.12 8.64
CA GLN A 279 23.37 -13.42 9.24
C GLN A 279 24.89 -13.56 9.38
N ASP A 280 25.40 -13.24 10.57
CA ASP A 280 26.77 -13.59 10.97
C ASP A 280 26.81 -15.09 11.35
N PRO A 281 27.52 -15.97 10.60
CA PRO A 281 27.51 -17.39 10.84
C PRO A 281 28.70 -17.80 11.72
N THR A 282 29.03 -17.09 12.80
CA THR A 282 30.12 -17.51 13.69
C THR A 282 29.93 -17.20 15.18
N SER A 283 29.02 -17.90 15.86
CA SER A 283 29.15 -18.07 17.32
C SER A 283 28.62 -19.43 17.82
N SER A 284 29.39 -20.48 17.54
CA SER A 284 29.29 -21.74 18.29
C SER A 284 30.02 -21.58 19.63
N THR A 285 29.27 -21.58 20.74
CA THR A 285 29.83 -21.77 22.09
C THR A 285 29.39 -23.15 22.60
N PRO A 286 30.29 -23.99 23.14
CA PRO A 286 29.96 -25.36 23.52
C PRO A 286 29.32 -25.46 24.91
N ILE A 287 28.33 -26.35 24.99
CA ILE A 287 27.67 -26.80 26.23
C ILE A 287 28.66 -27.64 27.05
N HIS A 288 28.98 -27.20 28.27
CA HIS A 288 29.61 -28.05 29.28
C HIS A 288 28.53 -28.76 30.09
N LEU A 289 28.46 -30.09 29.94
CA LEU A 289 27.76 -30.98 30.88
C LEU A 289 28.60 -31.14 32.16
N ARG A 290 27.96 -30.88 33.30
CA ARG A 290 28.24 -31.51 34.60
C ARG A 290 26.93 -31.81 35.29
#